data_AF-A0AAV8Z1E4-F1
#
_entry.id   AF-A0AAV8Z1E4-F1
#
_cell.length_a   1.000
_cell.length_b   1.000
_cell.length_c   1.000
_cell.angle_alpha   90.00
_cell.angle_beta   90.00
_cell.angle_gamma   90.00
#
_symmetry.space_group_name_H-M   'P 1'
#
loop_
_entity.id
_entity.type
_entity.pdbx_description
1 polymer ?
#
loop_
_entity_poly.entity_id
_entity_poly.type
_entity_poly.pdbx_seq_one_letter_code
_entity_poly.pdbx_strand_id
1 'polypeptide(L)'
;MEYLNSQGQELSLVNYDVHFALRLCHENNLKEACVQLSGLLGLWEAAVDLALTVDLDLAKKMANMSPESDLELRKKLWLKIAQNVVSGKDDIQQAMAFLQQCDLIKIEDILPFFSDFVTIDHFKDAICNSLKEYNQNIQNLKDEMEEATKAAEQVREEIQSFRNHYTIINSSDTCEVCNIALMIRPFYMFPCHHKFHSDCLLAELGPSLGPAKKNRLADLERQLKILNNQTNIDSISTGSTGMSARDLVKSEIDNIVASECLYCGENMIRNIDKAFVEDNDYEHIMREWE
;
A
#
# COMPACT_ATOMS: atom_id res chain seq x y z
N MET A 1 4.75 -47.55 4.56
CA MET A 1 5.04 -46.22 5.16
C MET A 1 6.24 -45.53 4.50
N GLU A 2 7.32 -46.22 4.12
CA GLU A 2 8.49 -45.55 3.48
C GLU A 2 8.20 -44.98 2.08
N TYR A 3 7.42 -45.68 1.25
CA TYR A 3 7.12 -45.22 -0.11
C TYR A 3 6.31 -43.90 -0.14
N LEU A 4 5.31 -43.75 0.75
CA LEU A 4 4.49 -42.54 0.87
C LEU A 4 5.26 -41.36 1.50
N ASN A 5 6.17 -41.64 2.44
CA ASN A 5 7.05 -40.62 3.02
C ASN A 5 8.17 -40.19 2.06
N SER A 6 8.54 -41.05 1.10
CA SER A 6 9.62 -40.79 0.13
C SER A 6 9.18 -39.98 -1.09
N GLN A 7 7.89 -39.95 -1.41
CA GLN A 7 7.35 -39.14 -2.50
C GLN A 7 6.76 -37.88 -1.89
N GLY A 8 7.40 -36.74 -2.17
CA GLY A 8 7.16 -35.46 -1.51
C GLY A 8 5.72 -34.92 -1.59
N GLN A 9 5.52 -33.76 -0.96
CA GLN A 9 4.22 -33.17 -0.62
C GLN A 9 3.40 -32.58 -1.77
N GLU A 10 3.83 -32.71 -3.03
CA GLU A 10 3.12 -32.13 -4.15
C GLU A 10 2.37 -33.18 -4.97
N LEU A 11 1.07 -32.93 -5.18
CA LEU A 11 0.17 -33.65 -6.11
C LEU A 11 0.79 -33.87 -7.50
N SER A 12 1.71 -32.99 -7.92
CA SER A 12 2.41 -33.03 -9.21
C SER A 12 3.59 -34.00 -9.26
N LEU A 13 4.14 -34.40 -8.12
CA LEU A 13 5.28 -35.32 -7.99
C LEU A 13 4.86 -36.78 -7.69
N VAL A 14 3.56 -37.01 -7.54
CA VAL A 14 3.02 -38.30 -7.13
C VAL A 14 2.60 -39.10 -8.37
N ASN A 15 3.31 -40.20 -8.63
CA ASN A 15 3.08 -41.04 -9.81
C ASN A 15 1.89 -42.02 -9.66
N TYR A 16 1.05 -41.84 -8.65
CA TYR A 16 -0.13 -42.69 -8.40
C TYR A 16 -1.41 -41.85 -8.36
N ASP A 17 -2.53 -42.44 -8.80
CA ASP A 17 -3.85 -41.82 -8.63
C ASP A 17 -4.21 -41.79 -7.14
N VAL A 18 -4.15 -40.59 -6.56
CA VAL A 18 -4.36 -40.35 -5.12
C VAL A 18 -5.80 -40.69 -4.71
N HIS A 19 -6.78 -40.58 -5.62
CA HIS A 19 -8.17 -40.96 -5.35
C HIS A 19 -8.33 -42.49 -5.28
N PHE A 20 -7.64 -43.22 -6.16
CA PHE A 20 -7.62 -44.68 -6.11
C PHE A 20 -6.88 -45.19 -4.86
N ALA A 21 -5.76 -44.56 -4.52
CA ALA A 21 -5.00 -44.87 -3.31
C ALA A 21 -5.81 -44.63 -2.04
N LEU A 22 -6.59 -43.54 -1.96
CA LEU A 22 -7.50 -43.29 -0.83
C LEU A 22 -8.58 -44.36 -0.70
N ARG A 23 -9.20 -44.78 -1.81
CA ARG A 23 -10.24 -45.82 -1.79
C ARG A 23 -9.67 -47.15 -1.30
N LEU A 24 -8.50 -47.54 -1.80
CA LEU A 24 -7.80 -48.75 -1.39
C LEU A 24 -7.35 -48.70 0.08
N CYS A 25 -6.92 -47.53 0.57
CA CYS A 25 -6.55 -47.37 1.98
C CYS A 25 -7.77 -47.40 2.91
N HIS A 26 -8.93 -46.90 2.45
CA HIS A 26 -10.19 -47.02 3.17
C HIS A 26 -10.67 -48.47 3.25
N GLU A 27 -10.59 -49.22 2.15
CA GLU A 27 -10.93 -50.65 2.10
C GLU A 27 -10.04 -51.50 3.03
N ASN A 28 -8.76 -51.12 3.18
CA ASN A 28 -7.81 -51.83 4.04
C ASN A 28 -7.66 -51.25 5.45
N ASN A 29 -8.48 -50.27 5.86
CA ASN A 29 -8.43 -49.60 7.16
C ASN A 29 -7.06 -49.00 7.55
N LEU A 30 -6.23 -48.60 6.58
CA LEU A 30 -4.91 -48.00 6.84
C LEU A 30 -5.04 -46.51 7.16
N LYS A 31 -5.43 -46.18 8.39
CA LYS A 31 -5.76 -44.81 8.81
C LYS A 31 -4.60 -43.82 8.70
N GLU A 32 -3.36 -44.21 9.01
CA GLU A 32 -2.19 -43.33 8.90
C GLU A 32 -1.90 -42.92 7.45
N ALA A 33 -2.00 -43.87 6.52
CA ALA A 33 -1.86 -43.61 5.10
C ALA A 33 -2.99 -42.73 4.56
N CYS A 34 -4.23 -42.94 5.05
CA CYS A 34 -5.37 -42.10 4.71
C CYS A 34 -5.14 -40.63 5.13
N VAL A 35 -4.57 -40.38 6.31
CA VAL A 35 -4.28 -39.01 6.79
C VAL A 35 -3.27 -38.31 5.88
N GLN A 36 -2.17 -38.98 5.54
CA GLN A 36 -1.14 -38.43 4.65
C GLN A 36 -1.70 -38.16 3.24
N LEU A 37 -2.42 -39.11 2.67
CA LEU A 37 -3.06 -38.99 1.35
C LEU A 37 -4.11 -37.86 1.31
N SER A 38 -4.87 -37.70 2.39
CA SER A 38 -5.89 -36.64 2.51
C SER A 38 -5.24 -35.26 2.64
N GLY A 39 -4.08 -35.17 3.32
CA GLY A 39 -3.26 -33.96 3.33
C GLY A 39 -2.70 -33.60 1.95
N LEU A 40 -2.21 -34.59 1.21
CA LEU A 40 -1.73 -34.39 -0.17
C LEU A 40 -2.83 -33.89 -1.12
N LEU A 41 -4.08 -34.31 -0.89
CA LEU A 41 -5.25 -33.85 -1.66
C LEU A 41 -5.78 -32.47 -1.24
N GLY A 42 -5.19 -31.83 -0.22
CA GLY A 42 -5.67 -30.57 0.33
C GLY A 42 -6.97 -30.67 1.15
N LEU A 43 -7.41 -31.90 1.48
CA LEU A 43 -8.60 -32.17 2.29
C LEU A 43 -8.24 -32.19 3.79
N TRP A 44 -7.80 -31.04 4.30
CA TRP A 44 -7.24 -30.91 5.65
C TRP A 44 -8.25 -31.23 6.77
N GLU A 45 -9.53 -30.88 6.60
CA GLU A 45 -10.55 -31.18 7.60
C GLU A 45 -10.76 -32.68 7.79
N ALA A 46 -10.96 -33.43 6.70
CA ALA A 46 -11.10 -34.87 6.75
C ALA A 46 -9.81 -35.55 7.23
N ALA A 47 -8.65 -35.01 6.87
CA ALA A 47 -7.36 -35.51 7.34
C ALA A 47 -7.22 -35.36 8.86
N VAL A 48 -7.64 -34.23 9.43
CA VAL A 48 -7.60 -33.99 10.88
C VAL A 48 -8.61 -34.86 11.61
N ASP A 49 -9.84 -35.00 11.10
CA ASP A 49 -10.85 -35.88 11.70
C ASP A 49 -10.37 -37.34 11.74
N LEU A 50 -9.73 -37.82 10.67
CA LEU A 50 -9.12 -39.15 10.64
C LEU A 50 -7.90 -39.27 11.56
N ALA A 51 -7.05 -38.24 11.63
CA ALA A 51 -5.87 -38.21 12.47
C ALA A 51 -6.23 -38.24 13.97
N LEU A 52 -7.31 -37.56 14.36
CA LEU A 52 -7.83 -37.56 15.73
C LEU A 52 -8.28 -38.95 16.19
N THR A 53 -8.66 -39.85 15.27
CA THR A 53 -8.99 -41.25 15.62
C THR A 53 -7.76 -42.16 15.76
N VAL A 54 -6.57 -41.67 15.40
CA VAL A 54 -5.31 -42.43 15.44
C VAL A 54 -4.40 -41.88 16.53
N ASP A 55 -3.90 -40.64 16.38
CA ASP A 55 -2.97 -40.00 17.31
C ASP A 55 -3.08 -38.47 17.29
N LEU A 56 -3.07 -37.87 18.49
CA LEU A 56 -3.08 -36.42 18.69
C LEU A 56 -1.84 -35.74 18.09
N ASP A 57 -0.67 -36.38 18.13
CA ASP A 57 0.57 -35.82 17.60
C ASP A 57 0.62 -35.82 16.07
N LEU A 58 -0.05 -36.77 15.42
CA LEU A 58 -0.26 -36.76 13.97
C LEU A 58 -1.22 -35.62 13.58
N ALA A 59 -2.30 -35.41 14.36
CA ALA A 59 -3.21 -34.28 14.13
C ALA A 59 -2.50 -32.92 14.26
N LYS A 60 -1.61 -32.76 15.26
CA LYS A 60 -0.78 -31.55 15.42
C LYS A 60 0.16 -31.32 14.22
N LYS A 61 0.80 -32.38 13.73
CA LYS A 61 1.67 -32.30 12.55
C LYS A 61 0.86 -31.89 11.32
N MET A 62 -0.30 -32.48 11.08
CA MET A 62 -1.16 -32.12 9.95
C MET A 62 -1.68 -30.68 10.04
N ALA A 63 -2.04 -30.20 11.23
CA ALA A 63 -2.50 -28.84 11.45
C ALA A 63 -1.38 -27.79 11.30
N ASN A 64 -0.11 -28.16 11.50
CA ASN A 64 1.05 -27.32 11.24
C ASN A 64 1.55 -27.40 9.79
N MET A 65 1.26 -28.49 9.08
CA MET A 65 1.61 -28.69 7.67
C MET A 65 0.61 -28.06 6.69
N SER A 66 -0.53 -27.55 7.19
CA SER A 66 -1.48 -26.79 6.38
C SER A 66 -0.81 -25.51 5.84
N PRO A 67 -1.04 -25.14 4.56
CA PRO A 67 -0.34 -24.04 3.91
C PRO A 67 -0.53 -22.70 4.64
N GLU A 68 0.54 -21.90 4.72
CA GLU A 68 0.58 -20.58 5.37
C GLU A 68 -0.48 -19.58 4.84
N SER A 69 -1.04 -19.84 3.65
CA SER A 69 -2.06 -19.01 3.02
C SER A 69 -3.38 -18.96 3.78
N ASP A 70 -3.75 -20.01 4.52
CA ASP A 70 -5.07 -20.10 5.16
C ASP A 70 -4.97 -20.17 6.69
N LEU A 71 -4.55 -19.07 7.30
CA LEU A 71 -4.57 -18.85 8.76
C LEU A 71 -5.96 -19.17 9.38
N GLU A 72 -7.03 -18.91 8.64
CA GLU A 72 -8.40 -19.19 9.08
C GLU A 72 -8.75 -20.69 9.07
N LEU A 73 -8.30 -21.44 8.06
CA LEU A 73 -8.42 -22.91 8.05
C LEU A 73 -7.59 -23.51 9.17
N ARG A 74 -6.35 -23.04 9.38
CA ARG A 74 -5.52 -23.46 10.50
C ARG A 74 -6.24 -23.23 11.83
N LYS A 75 -6.81 -22.04 12.05
CA LYS A 75 -7.61 -21.76 13.25
C LYS A 75 -8.77 -22.73 13.41
N LYS A 76 -9.54 -23.00 12.34
CA LYS A 76 -10.65 -23.97 12.36
C LYS A 76 -10.21 -25.40 12.68
N LEU A 77 -9.12 -25.87 12.08
CA LEU A 77 -8.56 -27.20 12.33
C LEU A 77 -8.10 -27.33 13.79
N TRP A 78 -7.38 -26.33 14.30
CA TRP A 78 -6.93 -26.33 15.68
C TRP A 78 -8.11 -26.25 16.67
N LEU A 79 -9.18 -25.52 16.36
CA LEU A 79 -10.41 -25.52 17.17
C LEU A 79 -11.09 -26.90 17.17
N LYS A 80 -11.16 -27.59 16.03
CA LYS A 80 -11.67 -28.97 15.97
C LYS A 80 -10.80 -29.95 16.78
N ILE A 81 -9.48 -29.79 16.75
CA ILE A 81 -8.58 -30.60 17.58
C ILE A 81 -8.82 -30.29 19.06
N ALA A 82 -8.92 -29.01 19.44
CA ALA A 82 -9.21 -28.60 20.81
C ALA A 82 -10.56 -29.14 21.31
N GLN A 83 -11.61 -29.08 20.49
CA GLN A 83 -12.93 -29.65 20.80
C GLN A 83 -12.84 -31.14 21.13
N ASN A 84 -12.08 -31.91 20.35
CA ASN A 84 -11.91 -33.35 20.58
C ASN A 84 -11.03 -33.66 21.79
N VAL A 85 -9.99 -32.85 22.05
CA VAL A 85 -9.14 -32.99 23.25
C VAL A 85 -9.95 -32.73 24.51
N VAL A 86 -10.74 -31.66 24.54
CA VAL A 86 -11.60 -31.29 25.68
C VAL A 86 -12.75 -32.27 25.88
N SER A 87 -13.33 -32.81 24.80
CA SER A 87 -14.41 -33.81 24.89
C SER A 87 -13.93 -35.22 25.27
N GLY A 88 -12.66 -35.55 24.99
CA GLY A 88 -12.10 -36.88 25.22
C GLY A 88 -11.33 -37.03 26.54
N LYS A 89 -10.69 -35.95 27.01
CA LYS A 89 -9.92 -35.92 28.26
C LYS A 89 -10.22 -34.58 28.95
N ASP A 90 -10.88 -34.62 30.10
CA ASP A 90 -11.13 -33.45 30.97
C ASP A 90 -9.82 -32.87 31.61
N ASP A 91 -8.66 -33.07 30.97
CA ASP A 91 -7.34 -32.65 31.47
C ASP A 91 -7.04 -31.21 31.05
N ILE A 92 -7.49 -30.25 31.88
CA ILE A 92 -7.30 -28.81 31.71
C ILE A 92 -5.82 -28.44 31.53
N GLN A 93 -4.90 -29.14 32.20
CA GLN A 93 -3.45 -28.89 32.11
C GLN A 93 -2.87 -29.25 30.73
N GLN A 94 -3.36 -30.32 30.11
CA GLN A 94 -2.95 -30.70 28.75
C GLN A 94 -3.52 -29.72 27.73
N ALA A 95 -4.75 -29.23 27.93
CA ALA A 95 -5.35 -28.19 27.10
C ALA A 95 -4.61 -26.84 27.22
N MET A 96 -4.13 -26.48 28.41
CA MET A 96 -3.30 -25.28 28.62
C MET A 96 -1.91 -25.40 28.00
N ALA A 97 -1.26 -26.57 28.10
CA ALA A 97 -0.01 -26.83 27.39
C ALA A 97 -0.20 -26.84 25.86
N PHE A 98 -1.38 -27.26 25.39
CA PHE A 98 -1.76 -27.24 23.98
C PHE A 98 -2.01 -25.80 23.47
N LEU A 99 -2.63 -24.94 24.29
CA LEU A 99 -2.77 -23.50 24.01
C LEU A 99 -1.41 -22.80 23.92
N GLN A 100 -0.48 -23.10 24.82
CA GLN A 100 0.88 -22.53 24.77
C GLN A 100 1.69 -22.97 23.54
N GLN A 101 1.32 -24.09 22.90
CA GLN A 101 1.96 -24.55 21.66
C GLN A 101 1.42 -23.82 20.43
N CYS A 102 0.36 -23.00 20.56
CA CYS A 102 -0.33 -22.36 19.44
C CYS A 102 -0.72 -20.92 19.73
N ASP A 103 0.06 -20.00 19.15
CA ASP A 103 -0.18 -18.56 19.22
C ASP A 103 -1.45 -18.10 18.47
N LEU A 104 -2.05 -18.97 17.64
CA LEU A 104 -3.20 -18.65 16.79
C LEU A 104 -4.55 -18.77 17.51
N ILE A 105 -4.63 -19.53 18.60
CA ILE A 105 -5.88 -19.69 19.36
C ILE A 105 -5.78 -18.90 20.64
N LYS A 106 -6.81 -18.08 20.89
CA LYS A 106 -6.93 -17.38 22.16
C LYS A 106 -7.72 -18.21 23.15
N ILE A 107 -7.49 -17.95 24.44
CA ILE A 107 -8.24 -18.60 25.51
C ILE A 107 -9.77 -18.38 25.37
N GLU A 108 -10.15 -17.25 24.78
CA GLU A 108 -11.53 -16.88 24.46
C GLU A 108 -12.22 -17.91 23.56
N ASP A 109 -11.49 -18.52 22.61
CA ASP A 109 -12.08 -19.45 21.66
C ASP A 109 -12.31 -20.84 22.27
N ILE A 110 -11.58 -21.22 23.33
CA ILE A 110 -11.70 -22.55 23.96
C ILE A 110 -12.66 -22.55 25.15
N LEU A 111 -12.87 -21.38 25.77
CA LEU A 111 -13.73 -21.21 26.94
C LEU A 111 -15.16 -21.81 26.78
N PRO A 112 -15.84 -21.70 25.61
CA PRO A 112 -17.18 -22.27 25.42
C PRO A 112 -17.25 -23.80 25.47
N PHE A 113 -16.12 -24.51 25.32
CA PHE A 113 -16.09 -25.97 25.27
C PHE A 113 -15.91 -26.61 26.65
N PHE A 114 -15.60 -25.84 27.69
CA PHE A 114 -15.46 -26.36 29.05
C PHE A 114 -16.82 -26.43 29.76
N SER A 115 -16.98 -27.43 30.64
CA SER A 115 -18.17 -27.54 31.47
C SER A 115 -18.20 -26.46 32.56
N ASP A 116 -19.40 -26.04 32.95
CA ASP A 116 -19.64 -24.95 33.93
C ASP A 116 -18.99 -25.17 35.32
N PHE A 117 -18.48 -26.38 35.59
CA PHE A 117 -17.92 -26.78 36.89
C PHE A 117 -16.39 -26.76 36.96
N VAL A 118 -15.71 -26.29 35.92
CA VAL A 118 -14.25 -26.14 35.94
C VAL A 118 -13.84 -24.96 36.83
N THR A 119 -12.97 -25.22 37.80
CA THR A 119 -12.43 -24.20 38.71
C THR A 119 -11.66 -23.12 37.95
N ILE A 120 -12.17 -21.88 38.02
CA ILE A 120 -11.62 -20.66 37.39
C ILE A 120 -10.15 -20.41 37.76
N ASP A 121 -9.68 -20.95 38.89
CA ASP A 121 -8.29 -20.82 39.34
C ASP A 121 -7.27 -21.31 38.31
N HIS A 122 -7.58 -22.30 37.47
CA HIS A 122 -6.65 -22.79 36.45
C HIS A 122 -6.48 -21.83 35.26
N PHE A 123 -7.45 -20.95 35.02
CA PHE A 123 -7.45 -20.02 33.89
C PHE A 123 -7.04 -18.60 34.25
N LYS A 124 -6.99 -18.28 35.56
CA LYS A 124 -6.69 -16.94 36.07
C LYS A 124 -5.43 -16.33 35.45
N ASP A 125 -4.32 -17.05 35.47
CA ASP A 125 -3.03 -16.52 35.01
C ASP A 125 -3.03 -16.28 33.50
N ALA A 126 -3.65 -17.17 32.74
CA ALA A 126 -3.72 -17.03 31.28
C ALA A 126 -4.67 -15.91 30.85
N ILE A 127 -5.81 -15.74 31.53
CA ILE A 127 -6.71 -14.60 31.33
C ILE A 127 -6.00 -13.30 31.69
N CYS A 128 -5.27 -13.26 32.82
CA CYS A 128 -4.50 -12.09 33.21
C CYS A 128 -3.42 -11.73 32.17
N ASN A 129 -2.76 -12.71 31.57
CA ASN A 129 -1.77 -12.47 30.52
C ASN A 129 -2.40 -11.95 29.24
N SER A 130 -3.48 -12.57 28.74
CA SER A 130 -4.19 -12.07 27.55
C SER A 130 -4.73 -10.66 27.77
N LEU A 131 -5.30 -10.37 28.95
CA LEU A 131 -5.78 -9.03 29.27
C LEU A 131 -4.65 -7.99 29.30
N LYS A 132 -3.46 -8.35 29.81
CA LYS A 132 -2.28 -7.46 29.76
C LYS A 132 -1.85 -7.19 28.33
N GLU A 133 -1.80 -8.22 27.49
CA GLU A 133 -1.44 -8.09 26.07
C GLU A 133 -2.44 -7.19 25.34
N TYR A 134 -3.74 -7.38 25.54
CA TYR A 134 -4.76 -6.49 24.97
C TYR A 134 -4.61 -5.04 25.44
N ASN A 135 -4.36 -4.83 26.74
CA ASN A 135 -4.12 -3.47 27.26
C ASN A 135 -2.88 -2.84 26.62
N GLN A 136 -1.81 -3.60 26.45
CA GLN A 136 -0.59 -3.12 25.80
C GLN A 136 -0.85 -2.77 24.33
N ASN A 137 -1.55 -3.64 23.59
CA ASN A 137 -1.92 -3.38 22.20
C ASN A 137 -2.81 -2.13 22.06
N ILE A 138 -3.74 -1.93 22.99
CA ILE A 138 -4.58 -0.72 23.03
C ILE A 138 -3.73 0.53 23.29
N GLN A 139 -2.70 0.46 24.14
CA GLN A 139 -1.81 1.60 24.36
C GLN A 139 -0.95 1.89 23.14
N ASN A 140 -0.34 0.87 22.52
CA ASN A 140 0.44 1.05 21.29
C ASN A 140 -0.40 1.70 20.18
N LEU A 141 -1.63 1.24 19.96
CA LEU A 141 -2.54 1.84 18.98
C LEU A 141 -2.91 3.29 19.30
N LYS A 142 -3.06 3.64 20.59
CA LYS A 142 -3.30 5.02 21.00
C LYS A 142 -2.08 5.90 20.75
N ASP A 143 -0.89 5.41 21.06
CA ASP A 143 0.36 6.12 20.84
C ASP A 143 0.58 6.36 19.34
N GLU A 144 0.36 5.34 18.50
CA GLU A 144 0.40 5.47 17.03
C GLU A 144 -0.61 6.50 16.51
N MET A 145 -1.84 6.50 17.05
CA MET A 145 -2.86 7.48 16.66
C MET A 145 -2.48 8.91 17.09
N GLU A 146 -1.88 9.07 18.27
CA GLU A 146 -1.43 10.37 18.77
C GLU A 146 -0.25 10.91 17.95
N GLU A 147 0.71 10.05 17.61
CA GLU A 147 1.86 10.42 16.76
C GLU A 147 1.40 10.83 15.37
N ALA A 148 0.52 10.05 14.73
CA ALA A 148 -0.03 10.39 13.42
C ALA A 148 -0.82 11.72 13.46
N THR A 149 -1.56 11.97 14.55
CA THR A 149 -2.31 13.22 14.72
C THR A 149 -1.36 14.42 14.88
N LYS A 150 -0.31 14.29 15.69
CA LYS A 150 0.73 15.33 15.85
C LYS A 150 1.43 15.65 14.54
N ALA A 151 1.80 14.62 13.76
CA ALA A 151 2.39 14.81 12.44
C ALA A 151 1.45 15.56 11.49
N ALA A 152 0.15 15.21 11.50
CA ALA A 152 -0.85 15.92 10.69
C ALA A 152 -1.05 17.37 11.13
N GLU A 153 -1.00 17.67 12.43
CA GLU A 153 -1.07 19.04 12.95
C GLU A 153 0.15 19.87 12.53
N GLN A 154 1.36 19.33 12.65
CA GLN A 154 2.59 19.99 12.18
C GLN A 154 2.51 20.35 10.70
N VAL A 155 2.08 19.41 9.85
CA VAL A 155 1.89 19.66 8.41
C VAL A 155 0.86 20.78 8.17
N ARG A 156 -0.23 20.83 8.95
CA ARG A 156 -1.24 21.91 8.82
C ARG A 156 -0.68 23.27 9.24
N GLU A 157 0.11 23.32 10.31
CA GLU A 157 0.79 24.54 10.76
C GLU A 157 1.79 25.03 9.70
N GLU A 158 2.59 24.12 9.13
CA GLU A 158 3.49 24.44 8.03
C GLU A 158 2.73 25.02 6.83
N ILE A 159 1.64 24.36 6.38
CA ILE A 159 0.80 24.87 5.29
C ILE A 159 0.26 26.27 5.60
N GLN A 160 -0.18 26.53 6.84
CA GLN A 160 -0.68 27.84 7.24
C GLN A 160 0.43 28.90 7.24
N SER A 161 1.64 28.54 7.69
CA SER A 161 2.80 29.43 7.64
C SER A 161 3.20 29.76 6.19
N PHE A 162 3.17 28.76 5.29
CA PHE A 162 3.40 28.95 3.86
C PHE A 162 2.37 29.87 3.21
N ARG A 163 1.09 29.76 3.58
CA ARG A 163 0.03 30.67 3.08
C ARG A 163 0.22 32.12 3.48
N ASN A 164 0.82 32.36 4.66
CA ASN A 164 1.08 33.70 5.18
C ASN A 164 2.43 34.28 4.72
N HIS A 165 3.21 33.52 3.95
CA HIS A 165 4.47 34.01 3.42
C HIS A 165 4.20 35.04 2.33
N TYR A 166 4.68 36.26 2.54
CA TYR A 166 4.73 37.29 1.51
C TYR A 166 6.17 37.41 0.98
N THR A 167 6.29 37.73 -0.31
CA THR A 167 7.57 38.05 -0.95
C THR A 167 7.47 39.47 -1.49
N ILE A 168 8.47 40.29 -1.18
CA ILE A 168 8.55 41.67 -1.68
C ILE A 168 9.32 41.63 -3.01
N ILE A 169 8.70 42.16 -4.06
CA ILE A 169 9.32 42.29 -5.39
C ILE A 169 9.86 43.70 -5.52
N ASN A 170 11.15 43.82 -5.86
CA ASN A 170 11.81 45.09 -6.11
C ASN A 170 11.84 45.37 -7.61
N SER A 171 11.87 46.66 -7.99
CA SER A 171 11.95 47.05 -9.41
C SER A 171 13.26 46.63 -10.10
N SER A 172 14.28 46.23 -9.34
CA SER A 172 15.55 45.69 -9.82
C SER A 172 15.51 44.18 -10.10
N ASP A 173 14.39 43.51 -9.84
CA ASP A 173 14.30 42.06 -10.03
C ASP A 173 14.25 41.71 -11.52
N THR A 174 15.10 40.75 -11.90
CA THR A 174 15.25 40.25 -13.26
C THR A 174 14.74 38.82 -13.40
N CYS A 175 14.39 38.43 -14.62
CA CYS A 175 14.09 37.05 -14.97
C CYS A 175 15.38 36.21 -15.04
N GLU A 176 15.37 35.01 -14.47
CA GLU A 176 16.56 34.13 -14.43
C GLU A 176 16.97 33.59 -15.82
N VAL A 177 16.03 33.57 -16.78
CA VAL A 177 16.29 33.04 -18.14
C VAL A 177 16.83 34.12 -19.09
N CYS A 178 16.29 35.34 -19.03
CA CYS A 178 16.62 36.40 -19.98
C CYS A 178 17.30 37.64 -19.37
N ASN A 179 17.43 37.71 -18.05
CA ASN A 179 18.03 38.82 -17.29
C ASN A 179 17.39 40.19 -17.52
N ILE A 180 16.17 40.24 -18.09
CA ILE A 180 15.39 41.48 -18.28
C ILE A 180 14.51 41.73 -17.05
N ALA A 181 14.25 43.00 -16.74
CA ALA A 181 13.37 43.41 -15.63
C ALA A 181 11.97 42.74 -15.71
N LEU A 182 11.49 42.24 -14.57
CA LEU A 182 10.23 41.48 -14.50
C LEU A 182 8.99 42.31 -14.82
N MET A 183 8.99 43.59 -14.43
CA MET A 183 7.83 44.50 -14.52
C MET A 183 7.38 44.83 -15.96
N ILE A 184 8.13 44.43 -16.98
CA ILE A 184 7.84 44.74 -18.39
C ILE A 184 6.82 43.77 -18.99
N ARG A 185 6.72 42.54 -18.46
CA ARG A 185 5.89 41.45 -19.01
C ARG A 185 5.16 40.72 -17.87
N PRO A 186 4.08 39.97 -18.17
CA PRO A 186 3.51 39.05 -17.20
C PRO A 186 4.59 38.07 -16.71
N PHE A 187 4.68 37.89 -15.40
CA PHE A 187 5.71 37.09 -14.76
C PHE A 187 5.11 36.12 -13.74
N TYR A 188 5.83 35.03 -13.52
CA TYR A 188 5.58 34.03 -12.49
C TYR A 188 6.66 34.13 -11.42
N MET A 189 6.24 34.00 -10.17
CA MET A 189 7.13 33.91 -9.02
C MET A 189 6.78 32.64 -8.26
N PHE A 190 7.76 31.77 -8.10
CA PHE A 190 7.60 30.51 -7.38
C PHE A 190 7.96 30.67 -5.90
N PRO A 191 7.40 29.85 -5.00
CA PRO A 191 7.76 29.86 -3.57
C PRO A 191 9.26 29.63 -3.31
N CYS A 192 10.00 29.07 -4.27
CA CYS A 192 11.46 28.93 -4.24
C CYS A 192 12.23 30.21 -4.61
N HIS A 193 11.57 31.36 -4.68
CA HIS A 193 12.12 32.69 -5.03
C HIS A 193 12.59 32.86 -6.48
N HIS A 194 12.47 31.84 -7.33
CA HIS A 194 12.75 31.97 -8.77
C HIS A 194 11.65 32.76 -9.49
N LYS A 195 12.09 33.65 -10.37
CA LYS A 195 11.25 34.62 -11.08
C LYS A 195 11.44 34.45 -12.58
N PHE A 196 10.35 34.30 -13.31
CA PHE A 196 10.36 34.07 -14.76
C PHE A 196 9.31 34.90 -15.47
N HIS A 197 9.57 35.32 -16.70
CA HIS A 197 8.49 35.80 -17.57
C HIS A 197 7.64 34.62 -18.06
N SER A 198 6.35 34.86 -18.35
CA SER A 198 5.46 33.83 -18.91
C SER A 198 6.03 33.21 -20.18
N ASP A 199 6.59 34.03 -21.07
CA ASP A 199 7.11 33.59 -22.36
C ASP A 199 8.37 32.75 -22.20
N CYS A 200 9.27 33.18 -21.31
CA CYS A 200 10.51 32.45 -20.99
C CYS A 200 10.20 31.11 -20.34
N LEU A 201 9.25 31.07 -19.41
CA LEU A 201 8.83 29.84 -18.75
C LEU A 201 8.19 28.87 -19.75
N LEU A 202 7.34 29.36 -20.66
CA LEU A 202 6.67 28.53 -21.67
C LEU A 202 7.66 27.98 -22.71
N ALA A 203 8.66 28.77 -23.10
CA ALA A 203 9.72 28.33 -24.00
C ALA A 203 10.53 27.17 -23.39
N GLU A 204 10.93 27.29 -22.13
CA GLU A 204 11.74 26.28 -21.41
C GLU A 204 10.94 25.05 -20.96
N LEU A 205 9.63 25.20 -20.70
CA LEU A 205 8.73 24.06 -20.45
C LEU A 205 8.38 23.31 -21.76
N GLY A 206 8.46 23.99 -22.90
CA GLY A 206 8.18 23.45 -24.22
C GLY A 206 8.91 22.14 -24.56
N PRO A 207 10.19 21.92 -24.22
CA PRO A 207 10.84 20.62 -24.43
C PRO A 207 10.51 19.59 -23.32
N SER A 208 10.41 20.00 -22.06
CA SER A 208 10.32 19.10 -20.90
C SER A 208 8.93 18.56 -20.57
N LEU A 209 7.87 19.23 -21.04
CA LEU A 209 6.51 18.84 -20.72
C LEU A 209 6.10 17.52 -21.43
N GLY A 210 5.37 16.65 -20.75
CA GLY A 210 4.85 15.42 -21.37
C GLY A 210 3.86 15.69 -22.52
N PRO A 211 3.71 14.79 -23.50
CA PRO A 211 2.87 15.02 -24.69
C PRO A 211 1.40 15.30 -24.35
N ALA A 212 0.87 14.67 -23.30
CA ALA A 212 -0.50 14.89 -22.84
C ALA A 212 -0.72 16.32 -22.29
N LYS A 213 0.24 16.85 -21.52
CA LYS A 213 0.17 18.22 -20.98
C LYS A 213 0.37 19.27 -22.09
N LYS A 214 1.22 18.99 -23.10
CA LYS A 214 1.39 19.86 -24.29
C LYS A 214 0.12 19.97 -25.13
N ASN A 215 -0.53 18.84 -25.42
CA ASN A 215 -1.78 18.84 -26.18
C ASN A 215 -2.87 19.60 -25.43
N ARG A 216 -2.97 19.40 -24.10
CA ARG A 216 -3.91 20.14 -23.26
C ARG A 216 -3.63 21.64 -23.26
N LEU A 217 -2.37 22.07 -23.16
CA LEU A 217 -2.01 23.49 -23.28
C LEU A 217 -2.39 24.08 -24.64
N ALA A 218 -2.08 23.37 -25.73
CA ALA A 218 -2.42 23.83 -27.08
C ALA A 218 -3.95 23.95 -27.29
N ASP A 219 -4.72 23.01 -26.73
CA ASP A 219 -6.19 23.06 -26.76
C ASP A 219 -6.74 24.24 -25.95
N LEU A 220 -6.20 24.48 -24.75
CA LEU A 220 -6.58 25.62 -23.90
C LEU A 220 -6.19 26.96 -24.53
N GLU A 221 -5.01 27.07 -25.15
CA GLU A 221 -4.60 28.25 -25.91
C GLU A 221 -5.51 28.51 -27.11
N ARG A 222 -5.95 27.45 -27.80
CA ARG A 222 -6.91 27.55 -28.90
C ARG A 222 -8.27 28.03 -28.40
N GLN A 223 -8.74 27.51 -27.27
CA GLN A 223 -9.97 27.95 -26.62
C GLN A 223 -9.88 29.42 -26.19
N LEU A 224 -8.75 29.86 -25.63
CA LEU A 224 -8.52 31.28 -25.32
C LEU A 224 -8.56 32.17 -26.55
N LYS A 225 -7.95 31.77 -27.67
CA LYS A 225 -7.99 32.54 -28.92
C LYS A 225 -9.41 32.67 -29.47
N ILE A 226 -10.21 31.60 -29.41
CA ILE A 226 -11.62 31.61 -29.83
C ILE A 226 -12.44 32.55 -28.94
N LEU A 227 -12.30 32.44 -27.61
CA LEU A 227 -12.99 33.28 -26.64
C LEU A 227 -12.58 34.76 -26.77
N ASN A 228 -11.30 35.05 -27.05
CA ASN A 228 -10.80 36.40 -27.25
C ASN A 228 -11.34 37.05 -28.53
N ASN A 229 -11.62 36.26 -29.57
CA ASN A 229 -12.24 36.74 -30.82
C ASN A 229 -13.75 36.98 -30.66
N GLN A 230 -14.44 36.20 -29.82
CA GLN A 230 -15.88 36.36 -29.55
C GLN A 230 -16.18 37.60 -28.70
N THR A 231 -15.27 38.00 -27.79
CA THR A 231 -15.44 39.17 -26.90
C THR A 231 -15.36 40.54 -27.60
N ASN A 232 -15.04 40.60 -28.89
CA ASN A 232 -15.02 41.87 -29.64
C ASN A 232 -16.43 42.36 -30.07
N ILE A 233 -17.50 41.60 -29.75
CA ILE A 233 -18.89 41.95 -30.11
C ILE A 233 -19.73 42.35 -28.89
N ASP A 234 -19.45 41.84 -27.68
CA ASP A 234 -20.31 42.02 -26.50
C ASP A 234 -19.65 42.83 -25.36
N SER A 235 -19.06 43.97 -25.70
CA SER A 235 -18.52 44.92 -24.71
C SER A 235 -19.60 45.76 -24.00
N ILE A 236 -20.70 45.15 -23.54
CA ILE A 236 -21.61 45.69 -22.51
C ILE A 236 -22.26 44.49 -21.83
N SER A 237 -21.71 44.05 -20.70
CA SER A 237 -22.46 43.32 -19.66
C SER A 237 -21.71 43.45 -18.34
N THR A 238 -21.95 44.58 -17.69
CA THR A 238 -21.72 44.81 -16.28
C THR A 238 -22.44 43.76 -15.44
N GLY A 239 -21.73 43.02 -14.59
CA GLY A 239 -22.31 42.49 -13.34
C GLY A 239 -22.41 40.97 -13.18
N SER A 240 -21.36 40.19 -13.48
CA SER A 240 -21.25 38.82 -12.97
C SER A 240 -20.03 38.67 -12.06
N THR A 241 -20.27 38.48 -10.76
CA THR A 241 -19.29 38.12 -9.72
C THR A 241 -18.79 36.67 -9.81
N GLY A 242 -19.00 36.01 -10.96
CA GLY A 242 -18.41 34.71 -11.30
C GLY A 242 -17.24 34.90 -12.26
N MET A 243 -16.20 34.08 -12.10
CA MET A 243 -15.07 34.04 -13.04
C MET A 243 -15.60 33.84 -14.46
N SER A 244 -15.21 34.71 -15.39
CA SER A 244 -15.61 34.54 -16.79
C SER A 244 -15.04 33.24 -17.33
N ALA A 245 -15.67 32.63 -18.34
CA ALA A 245 -15.15 31.41 -18.97
C ALA A 245 -13.69 31.58 -19.45
N ARG A 246 -13.30 32.80 -19.79
CA ARG A 246 -11.92 33.18 -20.12
C ARG A 246 -10.98 33.08 -18.91
N ASP A 247 -11.40 33.54 -17.74
CA ASP A 247 -10.57 33.53 -16.53
C ASP A 247 -10.37 32.10 -16.00
N LEU A 248 -11.34 31.21 -16.22
CA LEU A 248 -11.21 29.78 -15.93
C LEU A 248 -10.19 29.09 -16.84
N VAL A 249 -10.23 29.37 -18.15
CA VAL A 249 -9.25 28.78 -19.07
C VAL A 249 -7.85 29.35 -18.82
N LYS A 250 -7.73 30.64 -18.47
CA LYS A 250 -6.46 31.23 -18.04
C LYS A 250 -5.92 30.58 -16.77
N SER A 251 -6.77 30.39 -15.74
CA SER A 251 -6.32 29.74 -14.51
C SER A 251 -5.92 28.28 -14.73
N GLU A 252 -6.56 27.56 -15.65
CA GLU A 252 -6.10 26.22 -16.06
C GLU A 252 -4.72 26.24 -16.72
N ILE A 253 -4.46 27.21 -17.60
CA ILE A 253 -3.12 27.39 -18.21
C ILE A 253 -2.10 27.73 -17.13
N ASP A 254 -2.42 28.68 -16.25
CA ASP A 254 -1.54 29.10 -15.16
C ASP A 254 -1.25 27.92 -14.20
N ASN A 255 -2.23 27.07 -13.91
CA ASN A 255 -2.03 25.85 -13.11
C ASN A 255 -1.07 24.85 -13.76
N ILE A 256 -1.08 24.72 -15.09
CA ILE A 256 -0.17 23.83 -15.80
C ILE A 256 1.24 24.45 -15.86
N VAL A 257 1.33 25.74 -16.20
CA VAL A 257 2.60 26.47 -16.37
C VAL A 257 3.31 26.69 -15.04
N ALA A 258 2.57 27.03 -13.97
CA ALA A 258 3.11 27.25 -12.63
C ALA A 258 3.15 25.99 -11.75
N SER A 259 2.93 24.80 -12.34
CA SER A 259 2.93 23.54 -11.57
C SER A 259 4.29 23.20 -10.97
N GLU A 260 5.38 23.53 -11.66
CA GLU A 260 6.74 23.22 -11.25
C GLU A 260 7.70 24.36 -11.58
N CYS A 261 8.67 24.63 -10.69
CA CYS A 261 9.77 25.52 -10.98
C CYS A 261 10.81 24.79 -11.84
N LEU A 262 11.37 25.47 -12.86
CA LEU A 262 12.39 24.90 -13.75
C LEU A 262 13.62 24.36 -13.01
N TYR A 263 14.06 25.03 -11.93
CA TYR A 263 15.29 24.68 -11.20
C TYR A 263 15.07 23.84 -9.94
N CYS A 264 13.89 23.93 -9.33
CA CYS A 264 13.59 23.23 -8.06
C CYS A 264 12.56 22.11 -8.18
N GLY A 265 12.00 21.89 -9.37
CA GLY A 265 10.99 20.87 -9.63
C GLY A 265 11.57 19.54 -10.12
N GLU A 266 10.68 18.58 -10.34
CA GLU A 266 11.02 17.27 -10.91
C GLU A 266 11.63 17.39 -12.30
N ASN A 267 11.33 18.47 -13.03
CA ASN A 267 11.97 18.78 -14.30
C ASN A 267 13.51 18.76 -14.21
N MET A 268 14.10 19.30 -13.13
CA MET A 268 15.55 19.29 -12.96
C MET A 268 16.07 17.86 -12.80
N ILE A 269 15.38 17.04 -11.99
CA ILE A 269 15.72 15.63 -11.76
C ILE A 269 15.70 14.84 -13.08
N ARG A 270 14.67 15.07 -13.93
CA ARG A 270 14.52 14.40 -15.23
C ARG A 270 15.57 14.82 -16.25
N ASN A 271 16.19 15.97 -16.08
CA ASN A 271 17.24 16.47 -16.98
C ASN A 271 18.66 16.16 -16.46
N ILE A 272 18.83 15.52 -15.29
CA ILE A 272 20.14 15.07 -14.79
C ILE A 272 20.79 14.09 -15.77
N ASP A 273 19.99 13.20 -16.36
CA ASP A 273 20.47 12.17 -17.29
C ASP A 273 20.69 12.69 -18.72
N LYS A 274 20.34 13.96 -19.00
CA LYS A 274 20.61 14.57 -20.30
C LYS A 274 21.99 15.18 -20.29
N ALA A 275 22.81 14.78 -21.26
CA ALA A 275 24.09 15.43 -21.50
C ALA A 275 23.86 16.93 -21.78
N PHE A 276 24.69 17.78 -21.16
CA PHE A 276 24.66 19.23 -21.38
C PHE A 276 24.94 19.63 -22.83
N VAL A 277 25.54 18.72 -23.59
CA VAL A 277 25.83 18.85 -25.01
C VAL A 277 25.21 17.64 -25.70
N GLU A 278 24.37 17.87 -26.71
CA GLU A 278 23.87 16.78 -27.55
C GLU A 278 25.05 16.15 -28.30
N ASP A 279 25.06 14.83 -28.48
CA ASP A 279 26.19 14.10 -29.09
C ASP A 279 26.61 14.66 -30.47
N ASN A 280 25.68 15.29 -31.20
CA ASN A 280 25.96 15.94 -32.49
C ASN A 280 26.73 17.27 -32.36
N ASP A 281 26.54 18.02 -31.28
CA ASP A 281 27.19 19.32 -31.06
C ASP A 281 28.50 19.16 -30.29
N TYR A 282 28.71 18.01 -29.62
CA TYR A 282 29.93 17.72 -28.87
C TYR A 282 31.17 17.72 -29.77
N GLU A 283 31.09 17.12 -30.96
CA GLU A 283 32.19 17.12 -31.93
C GLU A 283 32.48 18.51 -32.53
N HIS A 284 31.47 19.36 -32.61
CA HIS A 284 31.60 20.72 -33.13
C HIS A 284 32.23 21.64 -32.08
N ILE A 285 31.72 21.59 -30.85
CA ILE A 285 32.21 22.41 -29.72
C ILE A 285 33.64 22.00 -29.33
N MET A 286 33.97 20.70 -29.34
CA MET A 286 35.35 20.23 -29.14
C MET A 286 36.32 20.79 -30.18
N ARG A 287 35.88 20.98 -31.43
CA ARG A 287 36.70 21.57 -32.50
C ARG A 287 36.86 23.08 -32.39
N GLU A 288 35.91 23.79 -31.76
CA GLU A 288 36.03 25.23 -31.51
C GLU A 288 36.91 25.54 -30.28
N TRP A 289 37.19 24.55 -29.44
CA TRP A 289 38.00 24.67 -28.23
C TRP A 289 39.46 24.22 -28.42
N GLU A 290 39.81 23.65 -29.58
CA GLU A 290 41.20 23.46 -30.06
C GLU A 290 41.74 24.73 -30.75
#